data_AF-A0A6G3XK10-F1
#
_entry.id   AF-A0A6G3XK10-F1
#
_cell.length_a   1.000
_cell.length_b   1.000
_cell.length_c   1.000
_cell.angle_alpha   90.00
_cell.angle_beta   90.00
_cell.angle_gamma   90.00
#
_symmetry.space_group_name_H-M   'P 1'
#
loop_
_entity.id
_entity.type
_entity.pdbx_description
1 polymer ?
#
loop_
_entity_poly.entity_id
_entity_poly.type
_entity_poly.pdbx_seq_one_letter_code
_entity_poly.pdbx_strand_id
1 'polypeptide(L)'
;HGGRLVVVPHEVSRSPESFLRLLADERVTVLNQTPSAFYQLMRADREDPRTGDRLALRRVVFGGEALDLRRLSDWYERHDTGHPCAPVLVNMYGITET
;
A
#
# COMPACT_ATOMS: atom_id res chain seq x y z
N HIS A 1 -11.06 -3.03 -18.79
CA HIS A 1 -9.74 -2.59 -18.32
C HIS A 1 -8.72 -3.69 -18.63
N GLY A 2 -7.65 -3.41 -19.41
CA GLY A 2 -6.61 -4.38 -19.77
C GLY A 2 -5.43 -4.41 -18.79
N GLY A 3 -5.72 -4.53 -17.48
CA GLY A 3 -4.71 -4.48 -16.43
C GLY A 3 -3.93 -5.78 -16.27
N ARG A 4 -2.75 -5.69 -15.63
CA ARG A 4 -1.95 -6.85 -15.21
C ARG A 4 -2.21 -7.15 -13.74
N LEU A 5 -2.53 -8.40 -13.43
CA LEU A 5 -2.61 -8.89 -12.06
C LEU A 5 -1.25 -9.47 -11.64
N VAL A 6 -0.79 -9.10 -10.45
CA VAL A 6 0.39 -9.70 -9.82
C VAL A 6 -0.11 -10.68 -8.76
N VAL A 7 0.22 -11.95 -8.91
CA VAL A 7 -0.07 -12.98 -7.90
C VAL A 7 1.04 -12.95 -6.87
N VAL A 8 0.68 -12.67 -5.62
CA VAL A 8 1.64 -12.53 -4.51
C VAL A 8 1.79 -13.89 -3.83
N PRO A 9 3.00 -14.46 -3.75
CA PRO A 9 3.24 -15.69 -3.00
C PRO A 9 2.84 -15.53 -1.52
N HIS A 10 2.39 -16.62 -0.89
CA HIS A 10 1.84 -16.56 0.48
C HIS A 10 2.89 -16.12 1.51
N GLU A 11 4.13 -16.57 1.35
CA GLU A 11 5.25 -16.18 2.19
C GLU A 11 5.60 -14.70 2.05
N VAL A 12 5.46 -14.14 0.84
CA VAL A 12 5.72 -12.73 0.56
C VAL A 12 4.63 -11.86 1.19
N SER A 13 3.36 -12.27 1.15
CA SER A 13 2.27 -11.49 1.74
C SER A 13 2.35 -11.37 3.26
N ARG A 14 3.16 -12.21 3.92
CA ARG A 14 3.39 -12.19 5.38
C ARG A 14 4.68 -11.48 5.81
N SER A 15 5.54 -11.05 4.87
CA SER A 15 6.75 -10.26 5.15
C SER A 15 6.59 -8.87 4.54
N PRO A 16 6.38 -7.82 5.36
CA PRO A 16 6.25 -6.45 4.89
C PRO A 16 7.41 -5.99 4.00
N GLU A 17 8.64 -6.41 4.30
CA GLU A 17 9.85 -6.06 3.57
C GLU A 17 9.89 -6.74 2.19
N SER A 18 9.55 -8.03 2.14
CA SER A 18 9.49 -8.77 0.88
C SER A 18 8.34 -8.26 0.01
N PHE A 19 7.21 -7.93 0.65
CA PHE A 19 6.07 -7.35 -0.04
C PHE A 19 6.39 -5.97 -0.61
N LEU A 20 7.05 -5.09 0.15
CA LEU A 20 7.52 -3.78 -0.33
C LEU A 20 8.39 -3.91 -1.59
N ARG A 21 9.35 -4.84 -1.60
CA ARG A 21 10.19 -5.11 -2.78
C ARG A 21 9.37 -5.57 -3.97
N LEU A 22 8.44 -6.52 -3.77
CA LEU A 22 7.55 -6.98 -4.84
C LEU A 22 6.73 -5.82 -5.41
N LEU A 23 6.17 -4.94 -4.58
CA LEU A 23 5.40 -3.77 -5.05
C LEU A 23 6.26 -2.83 -5.91
N ALA A 24 7.51 -2.61 -5.53
CA ALA A 24 8.45 -1.76 -6.25
C ALA A 24 8.93 -2.40 -7.57
N ASP A 25 9.31 -3.68 -7.54
CA ASP A 25 9.81 -4.41 -8.70
C ASP A 25 8.72 -4.61 -9.75
N GLU A 26 7.51 -4.97 -9.31
CA GLU A 26 6.36 -5.18 -10.19
C GLU A 26 5.64 -3.87 -10.57
N ARG A 27 6.10 -2.73 -10.02
CA ARG A 27 5.53 -1.39 -10.21
C ARG A 27 4.01 -1.38 -10.02
N VAL A 28 3.56 -1.96 -8.91
CA VAL A 28 2.12 -2.06 -8.59
C VAL A 28 1.53 -0.65 -8.49
N THR A 29 0.39 -0.44 -9.13
CA THR A 29 -0.29 0.88 -9.17
C THR A 29 -1.58 0.93 -8.37
N VAL A 30 -2.20 -0.22 -8.09
CA VAL A 30 -3.40 -0.34 -7.24
C VAL A 30 -3.17 -1.46 -6.24
N LEU A 31 -3.36 -1.14 -4.97
CA LEU A 31 -3.14 -2.06 -3.85
C LEU A 31 -4.42 -2.16 -3.00
N ASN A 32 -4.81 -3.38 -2.62
CA ASN A 32 -5.90 -3.63 -1.67
C ASN A 32 -5.30 -4.22 -0.39
N GLN A 33 -5.59 -3.65 0.77
CA GLN A 33 -5.05 -4.09 2.07
C GLN A 33 -6.06 -3.88 3.19
N THR A 34 -5.87 -4.61 4.29
CA THR A 34 -6.43 -4.18 5.57
C THR A 34 -5.59 -3.02 6.14
N PRO A 35 -6.17 -2.10 6.92
CA PRO A 35 -5.42 -1.10 7.67
C PRO A 35 -4.21 -1.67 8.42
N SER A 36 -4.36 -2.77 9.15
CA SER A 36 -3.30 -3.42 9.92
C SER A 36 -2.10 -3.83 9.07
N ALA A 37 -2.33 -4.45 7.91
CA ALA A 37 -1.29 -4.84 6.98
C ALA A 37 -0.61 -3.63 6.32
N PHE A 38 -1.39 -2.59 5.99
CA PHE A 38 -0.83 -1.35 5.46
C PHE A 38 0.07 -0.65 6.47
N TYR A 39 -0.26 -0.63 7.76
CA TYR A 39 0.62 -0.05 8.78
C TYR A 39 1.95 -0.81 8.91
N GLN A 40 1.96 -2.13 8.71
CA GLN A 40 3.22 -2.89 8.65
C GLN A 40 4.03 -2.52 7.39
N LEU A 41 3.36 -2.35 6.25
CA LEU A 41 4.00 -1.88 5.01
C LEU A 41 4.61 -0.47 5.18
N MET A 42 3.88 0.47 5.78
CA MET A 42 4.38 1.82 6.07
C MET A 42 5.65 1.79 6.94
N ARG A 43 5.71 0.86 7.90
CA ARG A 43 6.91 0.67 8.72
C ARG A 43 8.09 0.15 7.89
N ALA A 44 7.88 -0.89 7.08
CA ALA A 44 8.94 -1.44 6.22
C ALA A 44 9.42 -0.43 5.18
N ASP A 45 8.49 0.33 4.60
CA ASP A 45 8.77 1.47 3.75
C ASP A 45 9.73 2.43 4.47
N ARG A 46 9.46 2.79 5.73
CA ARG A 46 10.31 3.71 6.54
C ARG A 46 11.69 3.16 6.85
N GLU A 47 11.78 1.86 7.05
CA GLU A 47 13.05 1.18 7.35
C GLU A 47 13.91 0.98 6.09
N ASP A 48 13.33 0.96 4.87
CA ASP A 48 14.07 0.88 3.60
C ASP A 48 13.64 1.93 2.57
N PRO A 49 14.15 3.19 2.67
CA PRO A 49 13.74 4.25 1.78
C PRO A 49 14.06 4.07 0.31
N ARG A 50 15.17 3.39 0.00
CA ARG A 50 15.57 3.15 -1.39
C ARG A 50 14.55 2.30 -2.15
N THR A 51 13.88 1.37 -1.47
CA THR A 51 12.81 0.57 -2.06
C THR A 51 11.49 1.35 -2.06
N GLY A 52 11.18 2.06 -0.97
CA GLY A 52 10.00 2.91 -0.85
C GLY A 52 9.86 3.97 -1.96
N ASP A 53 10.95 4.64 -2.30
CA ASP A 53 10.97 5.70 -3.32
C ASP A 53 10.71 5.18 -4.75
N ARG A 54 10.78 3.86 -4.95
CA ARG A 54 10.50 3.20 -6.24
C ARG A 54 9.03 2.79 -6.39
N LEU A 55 8.20 2.97 -5.37
CA LEU A 55 6.79 2.61 -5.41
C LEU A 55 6.06 3.40 -6.51
N ALA A 56 5.22 2.69 -7.26
CA ALA A 56 4.40 3.26 -8.33
C ALA A 56 2.91 3.36 -7.95
N LEU A 57 2.61 3.31 -6.65
CA LEU A 57 1.24 3.27 -6.15
C LEU A 57 0.49 4.55 -6.56
N ARG A 58 -0.68 4.35 -7.15
CA ARG A 58 -1.62 5.43 -7.49
C ARG A 58 -2.87 5.38 -6.62
N ARG A 59 -3.23 4.19 -6.15
CA ARG A 59 -4.36 3.98 -5.23
C ARG A 59 -4.05 2.88 -4.23
N VAL A 60 -4.44 3.12 -2.98
CA VAL A 60 -4.50 2.09 -1.94
C VAL A 60 -5.94 2.05 -1.44
N VAL A 61 -6.54 0.87 -1.48
CA VAL A 61 -7.90 0.63 -1.02
C VAL A 61 -7.84 -0.14 0.29
N PHE A 62 -8.45 0.42 1.33
CA PHE A 62 -8.59 -0.21 2.64
C PHE A 62 -9.93 -0.90 2.75
N GLY A 63 -9.96 -2.04 3.44
CA GLY A 63 -11.20 -2.73 3.79
C GLY A 63 -10.99 -3.76 4.91
N GLY A 64 -12.09 -4.26 5.46
CA GLY A 64 -12.08 -5.34 6.45
C GLY A 64 -11.73 -4.94 7.89
N GLU A 65 -11.23 -3.73 8.14
CA GLU A 65 -10.97 -3.20 9.50
C GLU A 65 -11.25 -1.70 9.58
N ALA A 66 -11.34 -1.16 10.80
CA ALA A 66 -11.44 0.27 11.03
C ALA A 66 -10.13 1.00 10.70
N LEU A 67 -10.22 2.07 9.92
CA LEU A 67 -9.08 2.90 9.54
C LEU A 67 -8.82 4.00 10.57
N ASP A 68 -7.62 4.04 11.16
CA ASP A 68 -7.13 5.16 11.97
C ASP A 68 -6.41 6.17 11.06
N LEU A 69 -7.08 7.28 10.76
CA LEU A 69 -6.57 8.33 9.86
C LEU A 69 -5.30 9.00 10.38
N ARG A 70 -5.08 9.05 11.70
CA ARG A 70 -3.92 9.72 12.30
C ARG A 70 -2.61 9.02 11.92
N ARG A 71 -2.67 7.73 11.63
CA ARG A 71 -1.52 6.93 11.19
C ARG A 71 -1.15 7.19 9.73
N LEU A 72 -2.05 7.78 8.93
CA LEU A 72 -1.81 8.02 7.51
C LEU A 72 -1.03 9.30 7.24
N SER A 73 -0.93 10.22 8.21
CA SER A 73 -0.12 11.43 8.09
C SER A 73 1.33 11.10 7.74
N ASP A 74 1.94 10.12 8.42
CA ASP A 74 3.30 9.63 8.14
C ASP A 74 3.48 9.18 6.68
N TRP A 75 2.45 8.59 6.08
CA TRP A 75 2.50 8.15 4.68
C TRP A 75 2.50 9.34 3.72
N TYR A 76 1.63 10.33 3.97
CA TYR A 76 1.60 11.55 3.17
C TYR A 76 2.88 12.37 3.34
N GLU A 77 3.36 12.61 4.56
CA GLU A 77 4.59 13.38 4.78
C GLU A 77 5.78 12.86 3.96
N ARG A 78 5.81 11.55 3.73
CA ARG A 78 6.84 10.91 2.94
C ARG A 78 6.58 10.93 1.43
N HIS A 79 5.37 10.60 1.00
CA HIS A 79 5.04 10.36 -0.40
C HIS A 79 4.35 11.56 -1.08
N ASP A 80 4.02 12.61 -0.31
CA ASP A 80 3.41 13.88 -0.72
C ASP A 80 4.44 15.02 -0.73
N THR A 81 5.56 14.82 -1.43
CA THR A 81 6.62 15.83 -1.58
C THR A 81 6.30 16.88 -2.66
N GLY A 82 5.02 17.16 -2.90
CA GLY A 82 4.58 18.11 -3.93
C GLY A 82 4.57 17.52 -5.36
N HIS A 83 4.62 16.19 -5.48
CA HIS A 83 4.55 15.50 -6.77
C HIS A 83 3.09 15.16 -7.12
N PRO A 84 2.60 15.39 -8.36
CA PRO A 84 1.22 15.10 -8.78
C PRO A 84 0.84 13.61 -8.81
N CYS A 85 1.65 12.73 -8.21
CA CYS A 85 1.54 11.27 -8.26
C CYS A 85 1.35 10.61 -6.89
N ALA A 86 1.12 11.39 -5.81
CA ALA A 86 0.82 10.80 -4.49
C ALA A 86 -0.36 9.82 -4.57
N PRO A 87 -0.27 8.64 -3.94
CA PRO A 87 -1.33 7.64 -4.02
C PRO A 87 -2.60 8.12 -3.33
N VAL A 88 -3.74 7.94 -3.99
CA VAL A 88 -5.06 8.18 -3.39
C VAL A 88 -5.38 7.05 -2.42
N LEU A 89 -5.55 7.38 -1.15
CA LEU A 89 -5.96 6.42 -0.12
C LEU A 89 -7.49 6.40 -0.02
N VAL A 90 -8.09 5.23 -0.29
CA VAL A 90 -9.55 5.04 -0.34
C VAL A 90 -9.95 4.09 0.79
N ASN A 91 -10.80 4.57 1.71
CA ASN A 91 -11.40 3.69 2.70
C ASN A 91 -12.71 3.11 2.14
N MET A 92 -12.77 1.79 1.97
CA MET A 92 -13.96 1.08 1.52
C MET A 92 -14.58 0.33 2.70
N TYR A 93 -15.89 0.49 2.87
CA TYR A 93 -16.68 -0.27 3.82
C TYR A 93 -17.62 -1.20 3.06
N GLY A 94 -17.57 -2.48 3.39
CA GLY A 94 -18.44 -3.52 2.85
C GLY A 94 -18.33 -4.77 3.71
N ILE A 95 -19.45 -5.46 3.90
CA ILE A 95 -19.49 -6.77 4.55
C ILE A 95 -19.57 -7.85 3.47
N THR A 96 -19.38 -9.12 3.82
CA THR A 96 -19.50 -10.22 2.85
C THR A 96 -20.92 -10.39 2.30
N GLU A 97 -21.93 -9.85 2.98
CA GLU A 97 -23.36 -10.04 2.75
C GLU A 97 -24.02 -8.96 1.88
N THR A 98 -23.26 -7.96 1.43
CA THR A 98 -23.71 -6.84 0.58
C THR A 98 -23.07 -6.91 -0.79
#